data_AF-A0A3D9CQ52-F1
#
_entry.id   AF-A0A3D9CQ52-F1
#
_cell.length_a   1.000
_cell.length_b   1.000
_cell.length_c   1.000
_cell.angle_alpha   90.00
_cell.angle_beta   90.00
_cell.angle_gamma   90.00
#
_symmetry.space_group_name_H-M   'P 1'
#
loop_
_entity.id
_entity.type
_entity.pdbx_description
1 polymer ?
#
loop_
_entity_poly.entity_id
_entity_poly.type
_entity_poly.pdbx_seq_one_letter_code
_entity_poly.pdbx_strand_id
1 'polypeptide(L)'
;MKKTIFLLAIVAGLNVQAQTWNLTGNAGTAPGTHFIGTTDNQSLVFKTANSEKMKITPGGRFIFFNVTGAGQVWDKNLFFGGGVDNPTGLYNTVFGMGAFTQNVAGNGNAAFGNNAMSAITSGNDNVSVGQNSMRLTTEASMNVAVGMNALESFKKGRGNVGVGNSALGSGNLSGDYNVAVGWDALRYIGSGNNNTVLGTGSFSGMTSGSNNISVGSSNAKTILSGSNNIFIGNFITPYTSSPQNQLNIGNWIVGNNGTIGIGQFSTQLPADGIAPDGLKYKLFVKDGIRTEKIKVDIALDSGWADYVFEKDYKLMPLNELEQFISINGHLPEVPTTEDAIKNGVELKEMNILLLKKIEELTLYTLEQQKRIEALEKKVNNSID
;
A
#
# COMPACT_ATOMS: atom_id res chain seq x y z
N MET A 1 106.67 48.97 -4.71
CA MET A 1 105.68 49.92 -4.15
C MET A 1 104.30 49.57 -4.69
N LYS A 2 103.34 49.39 -3.77
CA LYS A 2 101.87 49.51 -3.83
C LYS A 2 101.20 49.78 -5.20
N LYS A 3 100.10 49.07 -5.51
CA LYS A 3 98.71 49.50 -5.21
C LYS A 3 97.65 48.49 -5.73
N THR A 4 97.08 47.76 -4.79
CA THR A 4 95.63 47.66 -4.45
C THR A 4 94.55 47.71 -5.56
N ILE A 5 93.91 46.54 -5.76
CA ILE A 5 92.45 46.20 -5.81
C ILE A 5 91.50 47.02 -6.72
N PHE A 6 90.76 46.29 -7.58
CA PHE A 6 89.30 46.47 -7.68
C PHE A 6 88.57 45.11 -7.58
N LEU A 7 87.49 45.14 -6.80
CA LEU A 7 86.62 44.05 -6.35
C LEU A 7 85.29 44.12 -7.13
N LEU A 8 84.46 43.08 -6.96
CA LEU A 8 83.00 43.00 -7.19
C LEU A 8 82.52 42.75 -8.63
N ALA A 9 81.47 41.98 -8.89
CA ALA A 9 80.65 41.12 -8.04
C ALA A 9 79.99 40.11 -8.97
N ILE A 10 80.07 38.82 -8.64
CA ILE A 10 79.09 37.87 -9.18
C ILE A 10 77.77 38.28 -8.54
N VAL A 11 76.86 38.83 -9.33
CA VAL A 11 75.45 38.95 -8.96
C VAL A 11 74.94 37.51 -8.85
N ALA A 12 75.10 36.93 -7.67
CA ALA A 12 74.32 35.78 -7.27
C ALA A 12 72.88 36.27 -7.30
N GLY A 13 72.14 35.86 -8.34
CA GLY A 13 70.72 36.13 -8.45
C GLY A 13 70.09 35.77 -7.11
N LEU A 14 69.46 36.76 -6.48
CA LEU A 14 68.50 36.52 -5.43
C LEU A 14 67.40 35.70 -6.10
N ASN A 15 67.54 34.37 -6.05
CA ASN A 15 66.41 33.49 -6.23
C ASN A 15 65.46 33.90 -5.11
N VAL A 16 64.45 34.70 -5.49
CA VAL A 16 63.26 34.90 -4.69
C VAL A 16 62.82 33.49 -4.36
N GLN A 17 63.04 33.08 -3.11
CA GLN A 17 62.59 31.79 -2.66
C GLN A 17 61.09 31.80 -2.90
N ALA A 18 60.63 30.98 -3.84
CA ALA A 18 59.23 30.62 -3.88
C ALA A 18 58.88 30.20 -2.45
N GLN A 19 57.95 30.91 -1.80
CA GLN A 19 57.55 30.55 -0.45
C GLN A 19 57.00 29.13 -0.53
N THR A 20 57.81 28.18 -0.08
CA THR A 20 57.42 26.79 0.02
C THR A 20 56.34 26.70 1.08
N TRP A 21 55.30 25.91 0.82
CA TRP A 21 54.33 25.60 1.85
C TRP A 21 55.01 24.77 2.93
N ASN A 22 55.12 25.31 4.16
CA ASN A 22 55.78 24.63 5.26
C ASN A 22 54.90 23.49 5.80
N LEU A 23 55.53 22.40 6.23
CA LEU A 23 54.89 21.24 6.88
C LEU A 23 54.19 21.61 8.20
N THR A 24 54.61 22.68 8.87
CA THR A 24 53.96 23.21 10.08
C THR A 24 52.92 24.29 9.80
N GLY A 25 52.63 24.56 8.52
CA GLY A 25 51.83 25.70 8.10
C GLY A 25 52.62 27.02 8.05
N ASN A 26 52.03 28.02 7.40
CA ASN A 26 52.62 29.35 7.19
C ASN A 26 51.87 30.41 8.03
N ALA A 27 52.59 31.27 8.76
CA ALA A 27 52.03 32.44 9.43
C ALA A 27 52.07 33.68 8.51
N GLY A 28 51.09 34.59 8.63
CA GLY A 28 51.08 35.86 7.88
C GLY A 28 50.76 35.73 6.38
N THR A 29 49.84 34.84 6.00
CA THR A 29 49.50 34.60 4.58
C THR A 29 48.73 35.76 3.93
N ALA A 30 48.94 35.98 2.63
CA ALA A 30 48.21 36.93 1.79
C ALA A 30 47.42 36.16 0.72
N PRO A 31 46.07 36.15 0.76
CA PRO A 31 45.26 35.25 -0.08
C PRO A 31 45.46 35.37 -1.60
N GLY A 32 45.88 36.54 -2.10
CA GLY A 32 46.08 36.76 -3.54
C GLY A 32 47.41 36.22 -4.09
N THR A 33 48.37 35.90 -3.24
CA THR A 33 49.73 35.47 -3.64
C THR A 33 50.16 34.17 -2.99
N HIS A 34 49.59 33.81 -1.84
CA HIS A 34 49.92 32.60 -1.09
C HIS A 34 48.80 31.57 -1.23
N PHE A 35 48.93 30.66 -2.20
CA PHE A 35 47.97 29.59 -2.44
C PHE A 35 48.67 28.27 -2.79
N ILE A 36 47.95 27.17 -2.58
CA ILE A 36 48.34 25.84 -3.05
C ILE A 36 47.53 25.58 -4.33
N GLY A 37 48.17 25.62 -5.49
CA GLY A 37 47.49 25.53 -6.78
C GLY A 37 48.42 25.75 -7.97
N THR A 38 47.82 25.89 -9.14
CA THR A 38 48.49 26.21 -10.41
C THR A 38 48.16 27.65 -10.81
N THR A 39 49.10 28.35 -11.45
CA THR A 39 48.91 29.69 -12.05
C THR A 39 48.54 29.62 -13.53
N ASP A 40 48.64 28.43 -14.12
CA ASP A 40 48.37 28.13 -15.51
C ASP A 40 47.16 27.19 -15.65
N ASN A 41 46.79 26.87 -16.90
CA ASN A 41 45.66 25.99 -17.20
C ASN A 41 46.00 24.50 -16.99
N GLN A 42 46.72 24.18 -15.90
CA GLN A 42 47.10 22.82 -15.50
C GLN A 42 46.35 22.40 -14.24
N SER A 43 46.24 21.08 -14.03
CA SER A 43 45.56 20.54 -12.86
C SER A 43 46.46 20.59 -11.62
N LEU A 44 45.91 20.91 -10.45
CA LEU A 44 46.58 20.71 -9.16
C LEU A 44 46.50 19.23 -8.78
N VAL A 45 47.63 18.51 -8.74
CA VAL A 45 47.67 17.06 -8.48
C VAL A 45 48.16 16.75 -7.06
N PHE A 46 47.42 15.91 -6.35
CA PHE A 46 47.79 15.31 -5.06
C PHE A 46 48.25 13.86 -5.29
N LYS A 47 49.43 13.53 -4.75
CA LYS A 47 50.07 12.22 -4.93
C LYS A 47 50.36 11.53 -3.60
N THR A 48 50.36 10.20 -3.61
CA THR A 48 50.96 9.37 -2.55
C THR A 48 51.91 8.38 -3.19
N ALA A 49 53.14 8.23 -2.66
CA ALA A 49 54.18 7.38 -3.26
C ALA A 49 54.41 7.68 -4.76
N ASN A 50 54.41 8.97 -5.12
CA ASN A 50 54.53 9.47 -6.50
C ASN A 50 53.44 9.02 -7.49
N SER A 51 52.38 8.36 -7.01
CA SER A 51 51.19 8.03 -7.79
C SER A 51 50.12 9.11 -7.56
N GLU A 52 49.57 9.67 -8.64
CA GLU A 52 48.42 10.57 -8.61
C GLU A 52 47.23 9.87 -7.95
N LYS A 53 46.68 10.51 -6.91
CA LYS A 53 45.51 10.03 -6.15
C LYS A 53 44.32 10.95 -6.26
N MET A 54 44.56 12.24 -6.46
CA MET A 54 43.52 13.23 -6.65
C MET A 54 44.03 14.39 -7.51
N LYS A 55 43.17 15.06 -8.28
CA LYS A 55 43.49 16.35 -8.89
C LYS A 55 42.32 17.32 -8.93
N ILE A 56 42.62 18.62 -8.99
CA ILE A 56 41.66 19.68 -9.36
C ILE A 56 42.00 20.12 -10.78
N THR A 57 41.08 19.92 -11.72
CA THR A 57 41.24 20.32 -13.12
C THR A 57 41.11 21.84 -13.29
N PRO A 58 41.57 22.43 -14.40
CA PRO A 58 41.39 23.85 -14.67
C PRO A 58 39.91 24.28 -14.77
N GLY A 59 39.01 23.35 -15.09
CA GLY A 59 37.56 23.55 -15.04
C GLY A 59 36.94 23.44 -13.64
N GLY A 60 37.75 23.43 -12.58
CA GLY A 60 37.30 23.35 -11.19
C GLY A 60 36.83 21.96 -10.72
N ARG A 61 37.03 20.91 -11.53
CA ARG A 61 36.59 19.55 -11.18
C ARG A 61 37.59 18.81 -10.30
N PHE A 62 37.12 18.16 -9.23
CA PHE A 62 37.91 17.21 -8.44
C PHE A 62 37.86 15.80 -9.07
N ILE A 63 39.02 15.14 -9.24
CA ILE A 63 39.15 13.78 -9.79
C ILE A 63 39.94 12.94 -8.77
N PHE A 64 39.52 11.71 -8.48
CA PHE A 64 40.21 10.76 -7.59
C PHE A 64 40.59 9.47 -8.34
N PHE A 65 41.76 8.89 -8.07
CA PHE A 65 42.31 7.74 -8.82
C PHE A 65 42.56 6.53 -7.92
N ASN A 66 41.94 5.38 -8.24
CA ASN A 66 42.41 4.03 -7.86
C ASN A 66 41.59 2.84 -8.42
N VAL A 67 40.73 3.01 -9.43
CA VAL A 67 40.05 1.86 -10.07
C VAL A 67 40.93 1.37 -11.22
N THR A 68 41.66 0.28 -11.01
CA THR A 68 42.56 -0.30 -12.02
C THR A 68 41.93 -1.46 -12.81
N GLY A 69 40.63 -1.74 -12.60
CA GLY A 69 39.87 -2.73 -13.36
C GLY A 69 38.37 -2.73 -13.04
N ALA A 70 37.55 -3.24 -13.97
CA ALA A 70 36.12 -3.39 -13.78
C ALA A 70 35.82 -4.39 -12.63
N GLY A 71 34.95 -4.02 -11.68
CA GLY A 71 34.47 -4.90 -10.61
C GLY A 71 35.22 -4.86 -9.26
N GLN A 72 36.20 -3.97 -9.05
CA GLN A 72 36.84 -3.84 -7.72
C GLN A 72 35.96 -3.10 -6.70
N VAL A 73 35.92 -3.65 -5.47
CA VAL A 73 35.17 -3.11 -4.32
C VAL A 73 36.07 -2.15 -3.52
N TRP A 74 35.49 -1.04 -3.04
CA TRP A 74 36.16 -0.06 -2.20
C TRP A 74 35.95 -0.36 -0.71
N ASP A 75 37.00 -0.37 0.10
CA ASP A 75 36.98 -0.68 1.54
C ASP A 75 37.32 0.53 2.45
N LYS A 76 37.43 1.77 1.93
CA LYS A 76 37.69 2.99 2.74
C LYS A 76 36.89 4.22 2.28
N ASN A 77 36.35 4.99 3.24
CA ASN A 77 35.49 6.17 3.05
C ASN A 77 36.10 7.23 2.11
N LEU A 78 35.38 7.59 1.03
CA LEU A 78 35.68 8.71 0.14
C LEU A 78 34.48 9.65 0.11
N PHE A 79 34.76 10.94 0.26
CA PHE A 79 33.81 12.02 0.08
C PHE A 79 33.90 12.56 -1.37
N PHE A 80 32.77 12.51 -2.10
CA PHE A 80 32.48 12.87 -3.52
C PHE A 80 33.09 11.97 -4.64
N GLY A 81 32.38 10.89 -5.02
CA GLY A 81 32.72 9.98 -6.16
C GLY A 81 31.55 9.08 -6.58
N GLY A 82 31.54 8.62 -7.84
CA GLY A 82 30.55 7.69 -8.47
C GLY A 82 30.32 8.00 -9.96
N GLY A 83 29.87 7.01 -10.78
CA GLY A 83 29.60 7.16 -12.23
C GLY A 83 30.68 6.61 -13.18
N VAL A 84 30.29 6.25 -14.41
CA VAL A 84 31.19 5.97 -15.56
C VAL A 84 31.29 7.23 -16.42
N ASP A 85 32.50 7.60 -16.86
CA ASP A 85 32.71 8.66 -17.87
C ASP A 85 32.34 8.10 -19.26
N ASN A 86 31.08 8.23 -19.64
CA ASN A 86 30.53 7.63 -20.87
C ASN A 86 29.82 8.69 -21.75
N PRO A 87 30.21 8.83 -23.03
CA PRO A 87 29.77 9.93 -23.89
C PRO A 87 28.30 9.94 -24.32
N THR A 88 27.49 8.92 -24.01
CA THR A 88 26.08 8.86 -24.47
C THR A 88 25.03 9.12 -23.39
N GLY A 89 25.38 9.01 -22.10
CA GLY A 89 24.46 9.26 -20.98
C GLY A 89 24.60 10.69 -20.44
N LEU A 90 23.54 11.49 -20.55
CA LEU A 90 23.49 12.90 -20.18
C LEU A 90 22.67 13.14 -18.90
N TYR A 91 22.94 14.27 -18.24
CA TYR A 91 22.14 14.82 -17.12
C TYR A 91 22.06 13.94 -15.85
N ASN A 92 23.03 13.05 -15.62
CA ASN A 92 23.09 12.26 -14.40
C ASN A 92 23.80 13.01 -13.25
N THR A 93 23.29 12.91 -12.02
CA THR A 93 23.91 13.43 -10.80
C THR A 93 24.27 12.26 -9.88
N VAL A 94 25.55 12.10 -9.54
CA VAL A 94 26.02 10.94 -8.76
C VAL A 94 26.88 11.39 -7.57
N PHE A 95 26.53 10.90 -6.39
CA PHE A 95 27.24 11.12 -5.14
C PHE A 95 27.21 9.84 -4.28
N GLY A 96 28.22 9.01 -4.36
CA GLY A 96 28.27 7.78 -3.58
C GLY A 96 29.25 6.77 -4.14
N MET A 97 30.08 6.22 -3.25
CA MET A 97 31.06 5.20 -3.63
C MET A 97 30.38 3.98 -4.26
N GLY A 98 30.85 3.55 -5.43
CA GLY A 98 30.25 2.42 -6.17
C GLY A 98 28.89 2.73 -6.78
N ALA A 99 28.38 3.96 -6.67
CA ALA A 99 27.14 4.36 -7.31
C ALA A 99 27.33 4.48 -8.83
N PHE A 100 26.31 4.05 -9.58
CA PHE A 100 26.19 4.31 -11.01
C PHE A 100 27.37 3.80 -11.88
N THR A 101 27.95 2.65 -11.54
CA THR A 101 29.21 2.13 -12.12
C THR A 101 29.08 1.33 -13.41
N GLN A 102 27.86 0.99 -13.85
CA GLN A 102 27.62 0.21 -15.08
C GLN A 102 26.84 0.97 -16.16
N ASN A 103 26.59 2.28 -15.99
CA ASN A 103 25.72 3.00 -16.91
C ASN A 103 26.33 3.11 -18.32
N VAL A 104 25.61 2.58 -19.30
CA VAL A 104 25.97 2.60 -20.71
C VAL A 104 25.26 3.75 -21.44
N ALA A 105 23.96 3.94 -21.23
CA ALA A 105 23.14 4.88 -22.00
C ALA A 105 22.04 5.61 -21.20
N GLY A 106 21.92 5.37 -19.89
CA GLY A 106 20.89 5.98 -19.05
C GLY A 106 21.11 7.47 -18.82
N ASN A 107 20.02 8.24 -18.84
CA ASN A 107 20.00 9.70 -18.74
C ASN A 107 19.16 10.18 -17.54
N GLY A 108 19.45 11.37 -17.03
CA GLY A 108 18.58 12.05 -16.05
C GLY A 108 18.50 11.37 -14.67
N ASN A 109 19.44 10.49 -14.32
CA ASN A 109 19.40 9.75 -13.06
C ASN A 109 20.10 10.50 -11.92
N ALA A 110 19.57 10.38 -10.71
CA ALA A 110 20.10 10.95 -9.48
C ALA A 110 20.46 9.84 -8.49
N ALA A 111 21.75 9.54 -8.29
CA ALA A 111 22.22 8.45 -7.42
C ALA A 111 23.04 8.98 -6.25
N PHE A 112 22.51 8.89 -5.04
CA PHE A 112 23.10 9.34 -3.78
C PHE A 112 23.24 8.18 -2.80
N GLY A 113 24.46 7.85 -2.36
CA GLY A 113 24.74 6.79 -1.40
C GLY A 113 25.59 5.64 -1.96
N ASN A 114 26.19 4.86 -1.05
CA ASN A 114 27.07 3.76 -1.42
C ASN A 114 26.31 2.70 -2.27
N ASN A 115 26.87 2.33 -3.42
CA ASN A 115 26.31 1.40 -4.40
C ASN A 115 24.91 1.77 -4.95
N ALA A 116 24.47 3.03 -4.81
CA ALA A 116 23.20 3.47 -5.37
C ALA A 116 23.21 3.30 -6.91
N MET A 117 22.21 2.59 -7.46
CA MET A 117 22.12 2.27 -8.90
C MET A 117 23.39 1.64 -9.52
N SER A 118 24.15 0.82 -8.78
CA SER A 118 25.45 0.33 -9.26
C SER A 118 25.39 -0.48 -10.58
N ALA A 119 24.30 -1.20 -10.83
CA ALA A 119 24.14 -2.10 -11.98
C ALA A 119 23.33 -1.51 -13.15
N ILE A 120 22.93 -0.24 -13.10
CA ILE A 120 22.08 0.36 -14.15
C ILE A 120 22.87 0.49 -15.44
N THR A 121 22.28 0.10 -16.58
CA THR A 121 22.93 0.11 -17.91
C THR A 121 22.27 1.08 -18.87
N SER A 122 20.94 1.20 -18.88
CA SER A 122 20.20 2.02 -19.88
C SER A 122 18.93 2.69 -19.37
N GLY A 123 18.65 2.59 -18.07
CA GLY A 123 17.46 3.19 -17.44
C GLY A 123 17.55 4.71 -17.29
N ASN A 124 16.43 5.41 -17.44
CA ASN A 124 16.35 6.88 -17.39
C ASN A 124 15.53 7.40 -16.22
N ASP A 125 15.80 8.64 -15.81
CA ASP A 125 14.97 9.45 -14.90
C ASP A 125 14.69 8.79 -13.55
N ASN A 126 15.66 8.04 -13.01
CA ASN A 126 15.53 7.44 -11.69
C ASN A 126 16.11 8.36 -10.60
N VAL A 127 15.58 8.25 -9.38
CA VAL A 127 16.14 8.86 -8.16
C VAL A 127 16.44 7.76 -7.17
N SER A 128 17.67 7.67 -6.68
CA SER A 128 18.12 6.64 -5.74
C SER A 128 18.92 7.30 -4.64
N VAL A 129 18.44 7.23 -3.41
CA VAL A 129 19.05 7.85 -2.23
C VAL A 129 19.15 6.81 -1.12
N GLY A 130 20.35 6.43 -0.73
CA GLY A 130 20.62 5.46 0.33
C GLY A 130 21.56 4.35 -0.10
N GLN A 131 22.18 3.69 0.88
CA GLN A 131 23.06 2.56 0.63
C GLN A 131 22.31 1.43 -0.10
N ASN A 132 22.88 0.93 -1.19
CA ASN A 132 22.35 -0.12 -2.05
C ASN A 132 20.93 0.16 -2.60
N SER A 133 20.48 1.42 -2.58
CA SER A 133 19.22 1.78 -3.25
C SER A 133 19.35 1.48 -4.76
N MET A 134 18.38 0.79 -5.35
CA MET A 134 18.43 0.34 -6.75
C MET A 134 19.70 -0.42 -7.19
N ARG A 135 20.46 -1.03 -6.27
CA ARG A 135 21.82 -1.54 -6.53
C ARG A 135 21.94 -2.48 -7.73
N LEU A 136 21.04 -3.46 -7.85
CA LEU A 136 21.02 -4.49 -8.89
C LEU A 136 20.02 -4.17 -10.01
N THR A 137 19.61 -2.91 -10.14
CA THR A 137 18.69 -2.48 -11.18
C THR A 137 19.41 -2.26 -12.50
N THR A 138 18.96 -2.88 -13.61
CA THR A 138 19.72 -2.84 -14.90
C THR A 138 19.09 -1.94 -15.98
N GLU A 139 17.77 -1.99 -16.18
CA GLU A 139 17.08 -1.29 -17.30
C GLU A 139 15.84 -0.46 -16.85
N ALA A 140 15.60 -0.32 -15.55
CA ALA A 140 14.41 0.33 -15.02
C ALA A 140 14.42 1.86 -15.21
N SER A 141 13.27 2.48 -15.42
CA SER A 141 13.15 3.93 -15.64
C SER A 141 12.06 4.58 -14.80
N MET A 142 12.18 5.87 -14.49
CA MET A 142 11.19 6.66 -13.75
C MET A 142 10.89 6.13 -12.33
N ASN A 143 11.88 5.57 -11.63
CA ASN A 143 11.70 5.06 -10.28
C ASN A 143 12.29 6.01 -9.22
N VAL A 144 11.70 6.01 -8.02
CA VAL A 144 12.19 6.76 -6.85
C VAL A 144 12.47 5.77 -5.72
N ALA A 145 13.73 5.62 -5.34
CA ALA A 145 14.19 4.81 -4.21
C ALA A 145 14.83 5.71 -3.16
N VAL A 146 14.28 5.76 -1.95
CA VAL A 146 14.83 6.55 -0.83
C VAL A 146 14.89 5.68 0.42
N GLY A 147 16.07 5.19 0.77
CA GLY A 147 16.30 4.33 1.92
C GLY A 147 17.36 3.26 1.64
N MET A 148 17.93 2.67 2.70
CA MET A 148 18.84 1.54 2.55
C MET A 148 18.10 0.35 1.91
N ASN A 149 18.67 -0.22 0.84
CA ASN A 149 18.09 -1.32 0.06
C ASN A 149 16.69 -1.04 -0.54
N ALA A 150 16.25 0.22 -0.63
CA ALA A 150 15.01 0.55 -1.34
C ALA A 150 15.16 0.20 -2.83
N LEU A 151 14.21 -0.56 -3.38
CA LEU A 151 14.28 -1.12 -4.74
C LEU A 151 15.59 -1.87 -5.06
N GLU A 152 16.29 -2.46 -4.07
CA GLU A 152 17.65 -2.98 -4.25
C GLU A 152 17.81 -3.87 -5.49
N SER A 153 16.82 -4.71 -5.80
CA SER A 153 16.96 -5.77 -6.80
C SER A 153 15.97 -5.71 -7.96
N PHE A 154 15.75 -4.52 -8.49
CA PHE A 154 14.79 -4.26 -9.57
C PHE A 154 15.35 -4.52 -10.98
N LYS A 155 15.25 -5.73 -11.55
CA LYS A 155 15.82 -5.98 -12.90
C LYS A 155 15.22 -5.06 -13.98
N LYS A 156 13.89 -4.96 -14.03
CA LYS A 156 13.12 -4.12 -14.99
C LYS A 156 11.88 -3.56 -14.31
N GLY A 157 11.38 -2.42 -14.79
CA GLY A 157 10.11 -1.84 -14.36
C GLY A 157 10.12 -0.31 -14.39
N ARG A 158 8.91 0.27 -14.36
CA ARG A 158 8.70 1.69 -14.57
C ARG A 158 7.82 2.31 -13.49
N GLY A 159 8.17 3.52 -13.05
CA GLY A 159 7.25 4.34 -12.27
C GLY A 159 7.07 3.89 -10.82
N ASN A 160 8.01 3.14 -10.25
CA ASN A 160 7.88 2.64 -8.88
C ASN A 160 8.49 3.63 -7.86
N VAL A 161 7.85 3.75 -6.70
CA VAL A 161 8.29 4.60 -5.59
C VAL A 161 8.49 3.73 -4.35
N GLY A 162 9.72 3.61 -3.85
CA GLY A 162 10.06 2.91 -2.63
C GLY A 162 10.76 3.84 -1.67
N VAL A 163 10.12 4.19 -0.56
CA VAL A 163 10.65 5.09 0.45
C VAL A 163 10.66 4.39 1.80
N GLY A 164 11.84 4.15 2.37
CA GLY A 164 12.03 3.40 3.59
C GLY A 164 13.07 2.30 3.41
N ASN A 165 13.57 1.78 4.53
CA ASN A 165 14.52 0.67 4.48
C ASN A 165 13.85 -0.54 3.83
N SER A 166 14.46 -1.07 2.77
CA SER A 166 14.03 -2.26 2.03
C SER A 166 12.59 -2.20 1.49
N ALA A 167 12.02 -1.00 1.32
CA ALA A 167 10.76 -0.82 0.59
C ALA A 167 10.93 -1.31 -0.86
N LEU A 168 10.04 -2.19 -1.33
CA LEU A 168 10.19 -2.87 -2.65
C LEU A 168 11.55 -3.60 -2.85
N GLY A 169 12.18 -4.10 -1.78
CA GLY A 169 13.56 -4.60 -1.84
C GLY A 169 13.81 -5.95 -2.55
N SER A 170 12.78 -6.64 -3.08
CA SER A 170 12.90 -8.02 -3.56
C SER A 170 13.62 -8.22 -4.90
N GLY A 171 14.30 -9.38 -4.99
CA GLY A 171 15.23 -9.87 -6.02
C GLY A 171 14.82 -9.90 -7.48
N ASN A 172 13.51 -9.85 -7.79
CA ASN A 172 13.02 -10.22 -9.11
C ASN A 172 11.74 -9.45 -9.54
N LEU A 173 11.44 -8.27 -8.97
CA LEU A 173 10.21 -7.58 -9.36
C LEU A 173 10.20 -7.27 -10.87
N SER A 174 9.20 -7.83 -11.57
CA SER A 174 8.80 -7.47 -12.93
C SER A 174 7.45 -6.75 -12.84
N GLY A 175 7.44 -5.52 -12.33
CA GLY A 175 6.23 -4.77 -12.01
C GLY A 175 6.39 -3.25 -12.10
N ASP A 176 5.29 -2.60 -12.49
CA ASP A 176 5.22 -1.16 -12.78
C ASP A 176 4.25 -0.44 -11.84
N TYR A 177 4.51 0.85 -11.62
CA TYR A 177 3.62 1.79 -10.92
C TYR A 177 3.26 1.38 -9.48
N ASN A 178 4.19 0.75 -8.75
CA ASN A 178 4.00 0.42 -7.34
C ASN A 178 4.54 1.55 -6.44
N VAL A 179 3.79 1.89 -5.40
CA VAL A 179 4.19 2.82 -4.34
C VAL A 179 4.31 2.04 -3.04
N ALA A 180 5.48 2.08 -2.40
CA ALA A 180 5.74 1.51 -1.09
C ALA A 180 6.45 2.53 -0.20
N VAL A 181 5.84 2.92 0.90
CA VAL A 181 6.40 3.88 1.86
C VAL A 181 6.37 3.27 3.26
N GLY A 182 7.53 3.05 3.86
CA GLY A 182 7.71 2.44 5.18
C GLY A 182 8.84 1.42 5.20
N TRP A 183 9.34 1.09 6.40
CA TRP A 183 10.32 0.01 6.56
C TRP A 183 9.67 -1.33 6.17
N ASP A 184 10.29 -2.09 5.27
CA ASP A 184 9.79 -3.37 4.75
C ASP A 184 8.40 -3.32 4.08
N ALA A 185 7.93 -2.13 3.67
CA ALA A 185 6.69 -1.99 2.91
C ALA A 185 6.81 -2.72 1.56
N LEU A 186 5.89 -3.65 1.30
CA LEU A 186 5.84 -4.44 0.06
C LEU A 186 7.20 -5.10 -0.29
N ARG A 187 7.95 -5.54 0.73
CA ARG A 187 9.36 -5.96 0.59
C ARG A 187 9.59 -7.06 -0.43
N TYR A 188 8.76 -8.11 -0.45
CA TYR A 188 9.02 -9.34 -1.19
C TYR A 188 8.29 -9.48 -2.54
N ILE A 189 7.71 -8.39 -3.04
CA ILE A 189 6.97 -8.43 -4.32
C ILE A 189 7.90 -8.86 -5.46
N GLY A 190 7.49 -9.88 -6.21
CA GLY A 190 8.23 -10.41 -7.37
C GLY A 190 7.49 -10.17 -8.69
N SER A 191 6.17 -9.99 -8.68
CA SER A 191 5.40 -9.59 -9.86
C SER A 191 4.14 -8.83 -9.47
N GLY A 192 3.74 -7.83 -10.23
CA GLY A 192 2.53 -7.07 -9.91
C GLY A 192 2.63 -5.58 -10.15
N ASN A 193 1.51 -4.97 -10.49
CA ASN A 193 1.43 -3.57 -10.89
C ASN A 193 0.44 -2.79 -10.01
N ASN A 194 0.60 -1.47 -9.98
CA ASN A 194 -0.36 -0.54 -9.39
C ASN A 194 -0.70 -0.80 -7.92
N ASN A 195 0.25 -1.29 -7.11
CA ASN A 195 0.05 -1.45 -5.67
C ASN A 195 0.42 -0.16 -4.95
N THR A 196 -0.36 0.26 -3.96
CA THR A 196 -0.06 1.40 -3.06
C THR A 196 -0.01 0.91 -1.63
N VAL A 197 1.17 0.89 -1.02
CA VAL A 197 1.43 0.38 0.33
C VAL A 197 2.10 1.46 1.17
N LEU A 198 1.39 1.98 2.17
CA LEU A 198 1.85 3.05 3.04
C LEU A 198 1.85 2.56 4.49
N GLY A 199 2.98 2.10 4.99
CA GLY A 199 3.16 1.70 6.39
C GLY A 199 4.23 0.64 6.60
N THR A 200 4.86 0.69 7.78
CA THR A 200 5.92 -0.24 8.17
C THR A 200 5.44 -1.68 8.20
N GLY A 201 6.14 -2.57 7.49
CA GLY A 201 5.92 -4.01 7.42
C GLY A 201 4.62 -4.42 6.73
N SER A 202 3.92 -3.47 6.12
CA SER A 202 2.66 -3.78 5.45
C SER A 202 2.92 -4.53 4.14
N PHE A 203 2.14 -5.58 3.90
CA PHE A 203 2.22 -6.41 2.69
C PHE A 203 3.61 -7.03 2.48
N SER A 204 4.44 -7.14 3.53
CA SER A 204 5.85 -7.50 3.35
C SER A 204 6.02 -8.87 2.69
N GLY A 205 5.14 -9.84 2.98
CA GLY A 205 5.16 -11.19 2.44
C GLY A 205 4.62 -11.36 1.02
N MET A 206 3.98 -10.32 0.45
CA MET A 206 3.35 -10.43 -0.87
C MET A 206 4.42 -10.68 -1.93
N THR A 207 4.28 -11.77 -2.70
CA THR A 207 5.21 -12.13 -3.79
C THR A 207 4.62 -11.90 -5.18
N SER A 208 3.29 -11.91 -5.31
CA SER A 208 2.59 -11.55 -6.55
C SER A 208 1.27 -10.83 -6.27
N GLY A 209 0.82 -9.94 -7.15
CA GLY A 209 -0.48 -9.28 -6.97
C GLY A 209 -0.53 -7.86 -7.50
N SER A 210 -1.70 -7.44 -7.98
CA SER A 210 -1.86 -6.10 -8.57
C SER A 210 -3.05 -5.34 -7.98
N ASN A 211 -3.02 -4.02 -8.14
CA ASN A 211 -4.11 -3.11 -7.77
C ASN A 211 -4.50 -3.19 -6.28
N ASN A 212 -3.55 -3.44 -5.40
CA ASN A 212 -3.82 -3.46 -3.96
C ASN A 212 -3.52 -2.12 -3.30
N ILE A 213 -4.33 -1.74 -2.32
CA ILE A 213 -4.11 -0.58 -1.46
C ILE A 213 -3.94 -1.09 -0.03
N SER A 214 -2.85 -0.70 0.63
CA SER A 214 -2.66 -0.92 2.05
C SER A 214 -2.18 0.33 2.74
N VAL A 215 -2.87 0.76 3.80
CA VAL A 215 -2.53 1.95 4.58
C VAL A 215 -2.51 1.62 6.07
N GLY A 216 -1.35 1.83 6.68
CA GLY A 216 -1.03 1.59 8.09
C GLY A 216 -0.07 0.42 8.32
N SER A 217 0.31 0.17 9.58
CA SER A 217 1.44 -0.69 9.92
C SER A 217 1.05 -2.17 10.03
N SER A 218 1.93 -3.04 9.52
CA SER A 218 1.86 -4.48 9.68
C SER A 218 0.57 -5.11 9.15
N ASN A 219 -0.14 -4.44 8.24
CA ASN A 219 -1.31 -5.03 7.59
C ASN A 219 -0.89 -6.16 6.67
N ALA A 220 -1.63 -7.26 6.76
CA ALA A 220 -1.61 -8.38 5.83
C ALA A 220 -0.19 -8.92 5.55
N LYS A 221 0.66 -8.98 6.57
CA LYS A 221 2.07 -9.39 6.46
C LYS A 221 2.26 -10.79 5.84
N THR A 222 1.27 -11.66 6.00
CA THR A 222 1.30 -13.08 5.62
C THR A 222 0.69 -13.38 4.25
N ILE A 223 0.17 -12.38 3.52
CA ILE A 223 -0.32 -12.62 2.16
C ILE A 223 0.87 -12.97 1.26
N LEU A 224 0.66 -13.94 0.37
CA LEU A 224 1.66 -14.41 -0.60
C LEU A 224 1.26 -13.99 -2.02
N SER A 225 -0.04 -13.96 -2.31
CA SER A 225 -0.58 -13.44 -3.56
C SER A 225 -1.87 -12.63 -3.33
N GLY A 226 -2.49 -12.08 -4.38
CA GLY A 226 -3.81 -11.45 -4.28
C GLY A 226 -3.93 -10.12 -5.02
N SER A 227 -5.13 -9.78 -5.53
CA SER A 227 -5.35 -8.56 -6.29
C SER A 227 -6.64 -7.83 -5.88
N ASN A 228 -6.67 -6.54 -6.19
CA ASN A 228 -7.81 -5.64 -5.96
C ASN A 228 -8.23 -5.56 -4.48
N ASN A 229 -7.30 -5.70 -3.54
CA ASN A 229 -7.60 -5.64 -2.12
C ASN A 229 -7.34 -4.25 -1.53
N ILE A 230 -8.13 -3.86 -0.54
CA ILE A 230 -7.99 -2.60 0.21
C ILE A 230 -7.91 -2.93 1.70
N PHE A 231 -6.77 -2.63 2.32
CA PHE A 231 -6.52 -2.83 3.75
C PHE A 231 -6.16 -1.51 4.43
N ILE A 232 -7.00 -1.01 5.33
CA ILE A 232 -6.77 0.28 6.00
C ILE A 232 -6.87 0.11 7.51
N GLY A 233 -5.78 0.37 8.24
CA GLY A 233 -5.71 0.15 9.69
C GLY A 233 -4.32 -0.34 10.11
N ASN A 234 -4.24 -1.04 11.24
CA ASN A 234 -2.98 -1.62 11.71
C ASN A 234 -3.20 -3.09 12.10
N PHE A 235 -2.18 -3.92 11.88
CA PHE A 235 -2.19 -5.35 12.24
C PHE A 235 -3.39 -6.12 11.69
N ILE A 236 -3.87 -5.74 10.50
CA ILE A 236 -4.98 -6.45 9.87
C ILE A 236 -4.53 -7.84 9.43
N THR A 237 -5.25 -8.87 9.88
CA THR A 237 -5.05 -10.26 9.47
C THR A 237 -5.96 -10.55 8.27
N PRO A 238 -5.41 -11.01 7.13
CA PRO A 238 -6.19 -11.35 5.96
C PRO A 238 -6.91 -12.68 6.21
N TYR A 239 -8.05 -12.91 5.54
CA TYR A 239 -8.78 -14.18 5.69
C TYR A 239 -8.05 -15.36 5.05
N THR A 240 -7.27 -15.11 4.00
CA THR A 240 -6.49 -16.11 3.29
C THR A 240 -5.11 -15.54 2.95
N SER A 241 -4.17 -16.38 2.53
CA SER A 241 -2.87 -15.93 2.02
C SER A 241 -2.94 -15.39 0.58
N SER A 242 -4.10 -15.47 -0.07
CA SER A 242 -4.30 -15.05 -1.47
C SER A 242 -5.63 -14.32 -1.68
N PRO A 243 -5.90 -13.22 -0.94
CA PRO A 243 -7.19 -12.55 -1.01
C PRO A 243 -7.43 -11.90 -2.38
N GLN A 244 -8.69 -11.87 -2.80
CA GLN A 244 -9.14 -11.24 -4.03
C GLN A 244 -10.32 -10.34 -3.73
N ASN A 245 -10.31 -9.11 -4.23
CA ASN A 245 -11.41 -8.14 -4.08
C ASN A 245 -11.83 -7.91 -2.62
N GLN A 246 -10.89 -8.04 -1.67
CA GLN A 246 -11.17 -7.89 -0.25
C GLN A 246 -11.10 -6.42 0.15
N LEU A 247 -12.14 -5.92 0.82
CA LEU A 247 -12.06 -4.71 1.63
C LEU A 247 -11.88 -5.12 3.10
N ASN A 248 -10.95 -4.49 3.82
CA ASN A 248 -10.84 -4.61 5.27
C ASN A 248 -10.32 -3.29 5.85
N ILE A 249 -11.18 -2.61 6.61
CA ILE A 249 -10.87 -1.40 7.36
C ILE A 249 -10.91 -1.74 8.84
N GLY A 250 -9.74 -1.89 9.45
CA GLY A 250 -9.55 -2.13 10.89
C GLY A 250 -10.21 -3.41 11.43
N ASN A 251 -10.54 -4.38 10.58
CA ASN A 251 -11.38 -5.56 10.90
C ASN A 251 -12.83 -5.23 11.29
N TRP A 252 -13.29 -4.00 11.01
CA TRP A 252 -14.63 -3.52 11.35
C TRP A 252 -15.52 -3.38 10.13
N ILE A 253 -14.98 -2.84 9.04
CA ILE A 253 -15.69 -2.77 7.76
C ILE A 253 -14.96 -3.72 6.83
N VAL A 254 -15.64 -4.79 6.43
CA VAL A 254 -15.07 -5.78 5.54
C VAL A 254 -15.91 -5.89 4.28
N GLY A 255 -15.33 -6.38 3.20
CA GLY A 255 -16.07 -6.58 1.97
C GLY A 255 -15.42 -7.61 1.07
N ASN A 256 -16.25 -8.18 0.19
CA ASN A 256 -15.84 -9.13 -0.83
C ASN A 256 -16.74 -8.97 -2.06
N ASN A 257 -16.17 -8.55 -3.19
CA ASN A 257 -16.88 -8.45 -4.49
C ASN A 257 -18.27 -7.75 -4.43
N GLY A 258 -18.32 -6.60 -3.76
CA GLY A 258 -19.54 -5.78 -3.64
C GLY A 258 -20.49 -6.18 -2.51
N THR A 259 -20.17 -7.22 -1.72
CA THR A 259 -20.82 -7.50 -0.44
C THR A 259 -20.06 -6.76 0.68
N ILE A 260 -20.77 -6.09 1.59
CA ILE A 260 -20.20 -5.34 2.71
C ILE A 260 -20.63 -5.94 4.04
N GLY A 261 -19.70 -5.99 5.00
CA GLY A 261 -19.94 -6.37 6.39
C GLY A 261 -19.56 -5.24 7.33
N ILE A 262 -20.37 -5.02 8.36
CA ILE A 262 -20.05 -4.19 9.52
C ILE A 262 -19.98 -5.10 10.74
N GLY A 263 -18.82 -5.13 11.39
CA GLY A 263 -18.51 -5.97 12.54
C GLY A 263 -17.34 -6.93 12.29
N GLN A 264 -17.03 -7.73 13.32
CA GLN A 264 -15.93 -8.70 13.27
C GLN A 264 -16.42 -10.07 12.79
N PHE A 265 -15.99 -10.46 11.59
CA PHE A 265 -16.29 -11.74 10.96
C PHE A 265 -15.09 -12.69 11.05
N SER A 266 -15.34 -13.97 11.35
CA SER A 266 -14.31 -15.01 11.43
C SER A 266 -13.98 -15.63 10.07
N THR A 267 -14.82 -15.44 9.07
CA THR A 267 -14.67 -15.91 7.69
C THR A 267 -14.88 -14.77 6.70
N GLN A 268 -14.35 -14.91 5.48
CA GLN A 268 -14.60 -13.96 4.41
C GLN A 268 -16.09 -13.99 4.02
N LEU A 269 -16.67 -12.82 3.74
CA LEU A 269 -18.06 -12.72 3.30
C LEU A 269 -18.28 -13.40 1.93
N PRO A 270 -19.48 -13.91 1.65
CA PRO A 270 -19.82 -14.47 0.33
C PRO A 270 -19.65 -13.44 -0.79
N ALA A 271 -18.92 -13.83 -1.84
CA ALA A 271 -18.61 -12.94 -2.97
C ALA A 271 -19.85 -12.60 -3.82
N ASP A 272 -20.80 -13.51 -3.92
CA ASP A 272 -22.09 -13.32 -4.57
C ASP A 272 -23.15 -12.71 -3.64
N GLY A 273 -22.85 -12.64 -2.34
CA GLY A 273 -23.76 -12.24 -1.29
C GLY A 273 -24.72 -13.34 -0.83
N ILE A 274 -24.59 -14.57 -1.33
CA ILE A 274 -25.46 -15.67 -0.93
C ILE A 274 -25.04 -16.16 0.45
N ALA A 275 -25.93 -15.98 1.43
CA ALA A 275 -25.72 -16.44 2.80
C ALA A 275 -26.06 -17.94 2.94
N PRO A 276 -25.77 -18.57 4.10
CA PRO A 276 -26.03 -20.00 4.31
C PRO A 276 -27.50 -20.44 4.17
N ASP A 277 -28.44 -19.49 4.26
CA ASP A 277 -29.87 -19.68 4.00
C ASP A 277 -30.21 -19.77 2.49
N GLY A 278 -29.25 -19.51 1.61
CA GLY A 278 -29.42 -19.49 0.16
C GLY A 278 -29.95 -18.16 -0.39
N LEU A 279 -30.20 -17.17 0.48
CA LEU A 279 -30.68 -15.85 0.09
C LEU A 279 -29.51 -14.88 -0.12
N LYS A 280 -29.75 -13.87 -0.96
CA LYS A 280 -28.72 -12.93 -1.39
C LYS A 280 -28.82 -11.61 -0.64
N TYR A 281 -27.77 -11.29 0.11
CA TYR A 281 -27.62 -10.05 0.87
C TYR A 281 -26.39 -9.26 0.42
N LYS A 282 -26.52 -7.93 0.42
CA LYS A 282 -25.40 -7.02 0.12
C LYS A 282 -24.79 -6.37 1.35
N LEU A 283 -25.50 -6.37 2.48
CA LEU A 283 -25.05 -5.82 3.75
C LEU A 283 -25.25 -6.85 4.87
N PHE A 284 -24.15 -7.24 5.50
CA PHE A 284 -24.11 -8.09 6.69
C PHE A 284 -23.76 -7.22 7.90
N VAL A 285 -24.56 -7.27 8.97
CA VAL A 285 -24.27 -6.47 10.18
C VAL A 285 -24.27 -7.38 11.39
N LYS A 286 -23.14 -7.43 12.11
CA LYS A 286 -23.01 -8.12 13.39
C LYS A 286 -23.37 -7.16 14.53
N ASP A 287 -23.94 -7.70 15.61
CA ASP A 287 -24.31 -6.96 16.83
C ASP A 287 -25.46 -5.93 16.64
N GLY A 288 -26.17 -6.01 15.51
CA GLY A 288 -27.45 -5.32 15.27
C GLY A 288 -27.34 -3.94 14.62
N ILE A 289 -28.51 -3.33 14.36
CA ILE A 289 -28.65 -2.00 13.76
C ILE A 289 -29.56 -1.15 14.65
N ARG A 290 -29.02 -0.03 15.17
CA ARG A 290 -29.83 1.01 15.83
C ARG A 290 -30.10 2.12 14.83
N THR A 291 -31.37 2.37 14.52
CA THR A 291 -31.78 3.43 13.58
C THR A 291 -33.01 4.17 14.09
N GLU A 292 -33.15 5.44 13.74
CA GLU A 292 -34.35 6.22 14.02
C GLU A 292 -35.52 5.87 13.08
N LYS A 293 -35.22 5.39 11.88
CA LYS A 293 -36.23 5.06 10.87
C LYS A 293 -35.72 4.00 9.89
N ILE A 294 -36.63 3.11 9.49
CA ILE A 294 -36.43 2.15 8.42
C ILE A 294 -37.65 2.15 7.50
N LYS A 295 -37.44 2.12 6.19
CA LYS A 295 -38.48 1.94 5.17
C LYS A 295 -38.12 0.71 4.36
N VAL A 296 -39.09 -0.19 4.20
CA VAL A 296 -38.93 -1.41 3.39
C VAL A 296 -39.88 -1.30 2.20
N ASP A 297 -39.32 -1.31 0.99
CA ASP A 297 -40.13 -1.21 -0.22
C ASP A 297 -40.84 -2.54 -0.52
N ILE A 298 -42.03 -2.43 -1.09
CA ILE A 298 -42.89 -3.56 -1.45
C ILE A 298 -42.94 -3.58 -2.98
N ALA A 299 -42.44 -4.65 -3.59
CA ALA A 299 -42.62 -4.88 -5.01
C ALA A 299 -44.13 -4.98 -5.31
N LEU A 300 -44.58 -4.35 -6.40
CA LEU A 300 -46.00 -4.16 -6.75
C LEU A 300 -46.82 -5.46 -6.79
N ASP A 301 -46.15 -6.61 -6.92
CA ASP A 301 -46.75 -7.92 -7.15
C ASP A 301 -46.82 -8.77 -5.86
N SER A 302 -46.25 -8.28 -4.75
CA SER A 302 -46.23 -8.96 -3.44
C SER A 302 -47.39 -8.43 -2.58
N GLY A 303 -48.56 -9.04 -2.76
CA GLY A 303 -49.83 -8.68 -2.14
C GLY A 303 -49.73 -8.19 -0.69
N TRP A 304 -50.30 -7.01 -0.47
CA TRP A 304 -50.66 -6.53 0.85
C TRP A 304 -51.80 -7.39 1.40
N ALA A 305 -51.88 -7.59 2.72
CA ALA A 305 -52.71 -8.65 3.33
C ALA A 305 -54.23 -8.52 3.08
N ASP A 306 -54.71 -7.39 2.58
CA ASP A 306 -56.13 -7.05 2.38
C ASP A 306 -56.99 -8.12 1.68
N TYR A 307 -56.38 -9.07 0.97
CA TYR A 307 -57.07 -10.21 0.35
C TYR A 307 -57.82 -11.10 1.35
N VAL A 308 -57.51 -11.04 2.65
CA VAL A 308 -58.27 -11.78 3.70
C VAL A 308 -59.74 -11.37 3.73
N PHE A 309 -60.07 -10.16 3.28
CA PHE A 309 -61.44 -9.66 3.22
C PHE A 309 -62.17 -9.96 1.89
N GLU A 310 -61.53 -10.65 0.96
CA GLU A 310 -62.18 -11.08 -0.28
C GLU A 310 -63.25 -12.14 -0.03
N LYS A 311 -64.30 -12.15 -0.85
CA LYS A 311 -65.50 -13.00 -0.62
C LYS A 311 -65.21 -14.49 -0.70
N ASP A 312 -64.16 -14.88 -1.42
CA ASP A 312 -63.71 -16.25 -1.62
C ASP A 312 -62.57 -16.65 -0.67
N TYR A 313 -62.16 -15.76 0.26
CA TYR A 313 -61.20 -16.10 1.29
C TYR A 313 -61.72 -17.23 2.19
N LYS A 314 -60.95 -18.32 2.28
CA LYS A 314 -61.29 -19.48 3.10
C LYS A 314 -60.69 -19.34 4.49
N LEU A 315 -61.45 -18.74 5.40
CA LEU A 315 -61.10 -18.70 6.81
C LEU A 315 -61.15 -20.11 7.42
N MET A 316 -60.07 -20.54 8.07
CA MET A 316 -59.99 -21.84 8.74
C MET A 316 -61.05 -21.92 9.86
N PRO A 317 -61.87 -22.96 9.98
CA PRO A 317 -62.78 -23.10 11.10
C PRO A 317 -62.05 -23.15 12.46
N LEU A 318 -62.62 -22.55 13.52
CA LEU A 318 -61.96 -22.45 14.84
C LEU A 318 -61.59 -23.81 15.47
N ASN A 319 -62.40 -24.84 15.23
CA ASN A 319 -62.12 -26.20 15.68
C ASN A 319 -60.92 -26.83 14.95
N GLU A 320 -60.75 -26.55 13.66
CA GLU A 320 -59.58 -27.00 12.90
C GLU A 320 -58.32 -26.23 13.31
N LEU A 321 -58.47 -24.92 13.56
CA LEU A 321 -57.40 -24.09 14.07
C LEU A 321 -56.93 -24.55 15.46
N GLU A 322 -57.85 -24.89 16.36
CA GLU A 322 -57.55 -25.45 17.68
C GLU A 322 -56.77 -26.76 17.58
N GLN A 323 -57.19 -27.67 16.70
CA GLN A 323 -56.47 -28.92 16.43
C GLN A 323 -55.08 -28.65 15.87
N PHE A 324 -54.96 -27.74 14.91
CA PHE A 324 -53.67 -27.37 14.32
C PHE A 324 -52.71 -26.85 15.40
N ILE A 325 -53.15 -25.93 16.25
CA ILE A 325 -52.33 -25.37 17.33
C ILE A 325 -51.96 -26.46 18.34
N SER A 326 -52.90 -27.35 18.69
CA SER A 326 -52.65 -28.44 19.64
C SER A 326 -51.58 -29.43 19.14
N ILE A 327 -51.51 -29.64 17.82
CA ILE A 327 -50.54 -30.55 17.18
C ILE A 327 -49.19 -29.85 16.94
N ASN A 328 -49.21 -28.61 16.44
CA ASN A 328 -48.01 -27.94 15.92
C ASN A 328 -47.41 -26.90 16.88
N GLY A 329 -48.19 -26.39 17.85
CA GLY A 329 -47.71 -25.42 18.84
C GLY A 329 -47.53 -23.99 18.33
N HIS A 330 -47.94 -23.69 17.09
CA HIS A 330 -47.90 -22.36 16.49
C HIS A 330 -49.11 -22.14 15.56
N LEU A 331 -49.32 -20.89 15.12
CA LEU A 331 -50.37 -20.57 14.14
C LEU A 331 -50.00 -21.08 12.74
N PRO A 332 -50.99 -21.39 11.88
CA PRO A 332 -50.73 -21.73 10.49
C PRO A 332 -49.89 -20.64 9.78
N GLU A 333 -48.96 -21.07 8.93
CA GLU A 333 -48.01 -20.22 8.16
C GLU A 333 -46.98 -19.43 8.96
N VAL A 334 -47.14 -19.30 10.28
CA VAL A 334 -46.12 -18.70 11.14
C VAL A 334 -44.95 -19.68 11.26
N PRO A 335 -43.71 -19.26 10.96
CA PRO A 335 -42.56 -20.14 11.04
C PRO A 335 -42.37 -20.67 12.46
N THR A 336 -41.87 -21.90 12.56
CA THR A 336 -41.51 -22.48 13.86
C THR A 336 -40.32 -21.73 14.46
N THR A 337 -40.13 -21.84 15.78
CA THR A 337 -38.94 -21.30 16.45
C THR A 337 -37.65 -21.87 15.84
N GLU A 338 -37.65 -23.15 15.46
CA GLU A 338 -36.49 -23.80 14.84
C GLU A 338 -36.20 -23.19 13.46
N ASP A 339 -37.22 -23.01 12.62
CA ASP A 339 -37.06 -22.39 11.30
C ASP A 339 -36.60 -20.94 11.40
N ALA A 340 -37.16 -20.16 12.34
CA ALA A 340 -36.80 -18.77 12.56
C ALA A 340 -35.35 -18.61 13.06
N ILE A 341 -34.86 -19.52 13.91
CA ILE A 341 -33.45 -19.51 14.35
C ILE A 341 -32.53 -19.90 13.20
N LYS A 342 -32.93 -20.87 12.38
CA LYS A 342 -32.09 -21.41 11.31
C LYS A 342 -31.97 -20.49 10.11
N ASN A 343 -33.09 -19.93 9.66
CA ASN A 343 -33.18 -19.16 8.40
C ASN A 343 -33.34 -17.66 8.63
N GLY A 344 -33.50 -17.21 9.88
CA GLY A 344 -33.90 -15.83 10.16
C GLY A 344 -35.37 -15.57 9.83
N VAL A 345 -35.78 -14.31 9.98
CA VAL A 345 -37.13 -13.85 9.66
C VAL A 345 -37.04 -12.56 8.87
N GLU A 346 -37.60 -12.56 7.67
CA GLU A 346 -37.71 -11.37 6.84
C GLU A 346 -38.72 -10.39 7.44
N LEU A 347 -38.24 -9.19 7.80
CA LEU A 347 -39.05 -8.18 8.50
C LEU A 347 -40.31 -7.80 7.70
N LYS A 348 -40.19 -7.72 6.38
CA LYS A 348 -41.33 -7.42 5.49
C LYS A 348 -42.37 -8.53 5.53
N GLU A 349 -41.95 -9.77 5.31
CA GLU A 349 -42.84 -10.93 5.22
C GLU A 349 -43.54 -11.18 6.55
N MET A 350 -42.80 -11.05 7.66
CA MET A 350 -43.39 -11.14 9.00
C MET A 350 -44.42 -10.05 9.26
N ASN A 351 -44.18 -8.79 8.87
CA ASN A 351 -45.18 -7.74 9.03
C ASN A 351 -46.45 -7.98 8.20
N ILE A 352 -46.31 -8.50 6.97
CA ILE A 352 -47.46 -8.88 6.13
C ILE A 352 -48.22 -10.06 6.75
N LEU A 353 -47.50 -11.08 7.24
CA LEU A 353 -48.10 -12.24 7.90
C LEU A 353 -48.82 -11.86 9.19
N LEU A 354 -48.22 -10.99 10.01
CA LEU A 354 -48.85 -10.47 11.22
C LEU A 354 -50.12 -9.69 10.87
N LEU A 355 -50.11 -8.87 9.81
CA LEU A 355 -51.31 -8.17 9.34
C LEU A 355 -52.39 -9.16 8.91
N LYS A 356 -52.05 -10.19 8.11
CA LYS A 356 -52.97 -11.28 7.75
C LYS A 356 -53.60 -11.92 8.99
N LYS A 357 -52.82 -12.24 10.02
CA LYS A 357 -53.33 -12.85 11.26
C LYS A 357 -54.25 -11.92 12.05
N ILE A 358 -53.98 -10.61 12.03
CA ILE A 358 -54.88 -9.60 12.62
C ILE A 358 -56.21 -9.54 11.85
N GLU A 359 -56.18 -9.63 10.52
CA GLU A 359 -57.39 -9.61 9.69
C GLU A 359 -58.22 -10.90 9.87
N GLU A 360 -57.59 -12.07 9.92
CA GLU A 360 -58.26 -13.34 10.26
C GLU A 360 -58.92 -13.29 11.64
N LEU A 361 -58.20 -12.77 12.65
CA LEU A 361 -58.74 -12.56 13.99
C LEU A 361 -59.94 -11.60 13.99
N THR A 362 -59.89 -10.57 13.14
CA THR A 362 -61.00 -9.62 12.96
C THR A 362 -62.23 -10.33 12.40
N LEU A 363 -62.07 -11.23 11.42
CA LEU A 363 -63.17 -12.03 10.89
C LEU A 363 -63.80 -12.96 11.94
N TYR A 364 -62.98 -13.70 12.72
CA TYR A 364 -63.50 -14.53 13.81
C TYR A 364 -64.27 -13.70 14.84
N THR A 365 -63.78 -12.50 15.18
CA THR A 365 -64.44 -11.61 16.14
C THR A 365 -65.80 -11.13 15.61
N LEU A 366 -65.88 -10.77 14.32
CA LEU A 366 -67.15 -10.39 13.70
C LEU A 366 -68.14 -11.56 13.66
N GLU A 367 -67.67 -12.79 13.42
CA GLU A 367 -68.51 -13.99 13.48
C GLU A 367 -69.02 -14.26 14.89
N GLN A 368 -68.14 -14.18 15.90
CA GLN A 368 -68.51 -14.31 17.30
C GLN A 368 -69.53 -13.26 17.72
N GLN A 369 -69.35 -11.99 17.33
CA GLN A 369 -70.31 -10.92 17.63
C GLN A 369 -71.69 -11.21 17.02
N LYS A 370 -71.74 -11.63 15.75
CA LYS A 370 -73.00 -12.06 15.11
C LYS A 370 -73.67 -13.21 15.86
N ARG A 371 -72.87 -14.15 16.39
CA ARG A 371 -73.39 -15.26 17.19
C ARG A 371 -73.94 -14.79 18.54
N ILE A 372 -73.26 -13.87 19.22
CA ILE A 372 -73.72 -13.27 20.48
C ILE A 372 -75.05 -12.54 20.25
N GLU A 373 -75.16 -11.68 19.25
CA GLU A 373 -76.40 -10.98 18.92
C GLU A 373 -77.56 -11.95 18.59
N ALA A 374 -77.26 -13.04 17.90
CA ALA A 374 -78.25 -14.08 17.61
C ALA A 374 -78.69 -14.83 18.88
N LEU A 375 -77.78 -15.04 19.84
CA LEU A 375 -78.10 -15.64 21.14
C LEU A 375 -78.90 -14.67 22.03
N GLU A 376 -78.51 -13.41 22.10
CA GLU A 376 -79.23 -12.35 22.84
C GLU A 376 -80.65 -12.18 22.33
N LYS A 377 -80.86 -12.14 21.00
CA LYS A 377 -82.21 -12.12 20.40
C LYS A 377 -83.04 -13.34 20.80
N LYS A 378 -82.43 -14.53 20.83
CA LYS A 378 -83.14 -15.75 21.26
C LYS A 378 -83.53 -15.69 22.73
N VAL A 379 -82.63 -15.22 23.59
CA VAL A 379 -82.89 -15.05 25.03
C VAL A 379 -84.01 -14.04 25.26
N ASN A 380 -83.96 -12.87 24.62
CA ASN A 380 -85.00 -11.85 24.78
C ASN A 380 -86.37 -12.35 24.28
N ASN A 381 -86.41 -13.08 23.15
CA ASN A 381 -87.64 -13.68 22.62
C ASN A 381 -88.16 -14.89 23.42
N SER A 382 -87.43 -15.38 24.43
CA SER A 382 -87.88 -16.49 25.30
C SER A 382 -88.18 -16.04 26.73
N ILE A 383 -88.06 -14.73 27.00
CA ILE A 383 -88.43 -14.08 28.28
C ILE A 383 -89.74 -13.27 28.13
N ASP A 384 -90.13 -12.91 26.91
CA ASP A 384 -91.49 -12.47 26.53
C ASP A 384 -92.38 -13.68 26.19
#